data_AF-A0A2V2DKU2-F1
#
_entry.id   AF-A0A2V2DKU2-F1
#
_cell.length_a   1.000
_cell.length_b   1.000
_cell.length_c   1.000
_cell.angle_alpha   90.00
_cell.angle_beta   90.00
_cell.angle_gamma   90.00
#
_symmetry.space_group_name_H-M   'P 1'
#
loop_
_entity.id
_entity.type
_entity.pdbx_description
1 polymer ?
#
loop_
_entity_poly.entity_id
_entity_poly.type
_entity_poly.pdbx_seq_one_letter_code
_entity_poly.pdbx_strand_id
1 'polypeptide(L)' 'MVVRDLNREQLNELKLAFLCEKAGGTASYVDLADAEDIPDETIFSHYEGIEFTEDDFFCGHA' A
#
# COMPACT_ATOMS: atom_id res chain seq x y z
N MET A 1 0.23 9.57 -10.50
CA MET A 1 0.74 8.19 -10.73
C MET A 1 -0.42 7.24 -10.54
N VAL A 2 -0.65 6.27 -11.41
CA VAL A 2 -1.65 5.22 -11.09
C VAL A 2 -0.98 4.09 -10.33
N VAL A 3 -1.78 3.26 -9.65
CA VAL A 3 -1.28 2.16 -8.81
C VAL A 3 -0.27 1.22 -9.51
N ARG A 4 -0.37 1.07 -10.85
CA ARG A 4 0.53 0.23 -11.66
C ARG A 4 1.87 0.88 -12.01
N ASP A 5 1.99 2.20 -11.84
CA ASP A 5 3.23 2.97 -12.06
C ASP A 5 4.04 3.12 -10.77
N LEU A 6 3.53 2.62 -9.64
CA LEU A 6 4.19 2.70 -8.34
C LEU A 6 5.38 1.75 -8.25
N ASN A 7 6.43 2.20 -7.55
CA ASN A 7 7.57 1.36 -7.24
C ASN A 7 7.24 0.36 -6.10
N ARG A 8 8.16 -0.58 -5.85
CA ARG A 8 7.93 -1.64 -4.85
C ARG A 8 7.73 -1.11 -3.43
N GLU A 9 8.42 -0.03 -3.06
CA GLU A 9 8.32 0.58 -1.73
C GLU A 9 6.95 1.25 -1.56
N GLN A 10 6.52 2.02 -2.56
CA GLN A 10 5.19 2.63 -2.62
C GLN A 10 4.07 1.58 -2.59
N LEU A 11 4.22 0.48 -3.32
CA LEU A 11 3.26 -0.63 -3.28
C LEU A 11 3.23 -1.29 -1.89
N ASN A 12 4.37 -1.46 -1.24
CA ASN A 12 4.41 -1.99 0.13
C ASN A 12 3.70 -1.06 1.11
N GLU A 13 3.85 0.26 0.99
CA GLU A 13 3.07 1.22 1.79
C GLU A 13 1.56 1.06 1.57
N LEU A 14 1.10 0.86 0.33
CA LEU A 14 -0.32 0.60 0.06
C LEU A 14 -0.79 -0.73 0.65
N LYS A 15 0.03 -1.78 0.61
CA LYS A 15 -0.30 -3.08 1.25
C LYS A 15 -0.46 -2.92 2.75
N LEU A 16 0.41 -2.13 3.38
CA LEU A 16 0.33 -1.79 4.79
C LEU A 16 -0.92 -0.99 5.14
N ALA A 17 -1.22 0.05 4.34
CA ALA A 17 -2.44 0.85 4.50
C ALA A 17 -3.69 -0.02 4.40
N PHE A 18 -3.78 -0.85 3.34
CA PHE A 18 -4.86 -1.79 3.12
C PHE A 18 -5.07 -2.75 4.29
N LEU A 19 -4.00 -3.28 4.89
CA LEU A 19 -4.09 -4.12 6.08
C LEU A 19 -4.54 -3.36 7.31
N CYS A 20 -4.01 -2.15 7.52
CA CYS A 20 -4.43 -1.30 8.63
C CYS A 20 -5.92 -0.96 8.55
N GLU A 21 -6.42 -0.63 7.37
CA GLU A 21 -7.84 -0.40 7.11
C GLU A 21 -8.66 -1.68 7.40
N LYS A 22 -8.21 -2.82 6.90
CA LYS A 22 -8.88 -4.12 7.10
C LYS A 22 -8.89 -4.57 8.56
N ALA A 23 -7.82 -4.27 9.31
CA ALA A 23 -7.68 -4.55 10.74
C ALA A 23 -8.40 -3.52 11.63
N GLY A 24 -9.05 -2.50 11.06
CA GLY A 24 -9.76 -1.48 11.83
C GLY A 24 -8.85 -0.48 12.56
N GLY A 25 -7.64 -0.25 12.04
CA GLY A 25 -6.71 0.77 12.55
C GLY A 25 -5.62 0.27 13.50
N THR A 26 -5.53 -1.04 13.74
CA THR A 26 -4.48 -1.65 14.56
C THR A 26 -3.80 -2.78 13.79
N ALA A 27 -2.97 -2.44 12.82
CA ALA A 27 -2.04 -3.40 12.23
C ALA A 27 -0.89 -3.65 13.22
N SER A 28 -0.68 -4.91 13.61
CA SER A 28 0.47 -5.32 14.41
C SER A 28 1.70 -5.56 13.51
N TYR A 29 2.89 -5.69 14.11
CA TYR A 29 4.11 -6.04 13.36
C TYR A 29 3.98 -7.36 12.58
N VAL A 30 3.10 -8.28 13.03
CA VAL A 30 2.79 -9.53 12.31
C VAL A 30 2.00 -9.23 11.04
N ASP A 31 1.03 -8.31 11.10
CA ASP A 31 0.29 -7.87 9.91
C ASP A 31 1.22 -7.19 8.89
N LEU A 32 2.30 -6.53 9.31
CA LEU A 32 3.29 -5.98 8.37
C LEU A 32 4.02 -7.07 7.57
N ALA A 33 4.25 -8.24 8.17
CA ALA A 33 4.85 -9.38 7.49
C ALA A 33 3.87 -10.03 6.50
N ASP A 34 2.59 -10.12 6.86
CA ASP A 34 1.52 -10.53 5.95
C ASP A 34 1.34 -9.55 4.77
N ALA A 35 1.72 -8.28 4.94
CA ALA A 35 1.67 -7.30 3.87
C ALA A 35 2.57 -7.67 2.69
N GLU A 36 3.73 -8.28 2.94
CA GLU A 36 4.61 -8.76 1.87
C GLU A 36 4.00 -9.93 1.09
N ASP A 37 3.09 -10.70 1.71
CA ASP A 37 2.39 -11.83 1.09
C ASP A 37 1.18 -11.38 0.24
N ILE A 38 0.72 -10.13 0.39
CA ILE A 38 -0.40 -9.62 -0.40
C ILE A 38 0.02 -9.49 -1.87
N PRO A 39 -0.71 -10.14 -2.81
CA PRO A 39 -0.39 -10.04 -4.22
C PRO A 39 -0.70 -8.62 -4.74
N ASP A 40 0.22 -8.10 -5.57
CA ASP A 40 0.12 -6.75 -6.14
C ASP A 40 -1.20 -6.54 -6.89
N GLU A 41 -1.74 -7.59 -7.51
CA GLU A 41 -3.04 -7.55 -8.21
C GLU A 41 -4.20 -7.14 -7.30
N THR A 42 -4.16 -7.52 -6.02
CA THR A 42 -5.19 -7.09 -5.05
C THR A 42 -5.12 -5.59 -4.82
N ILE A 43 -3.91 -5.06 -4.68
CA ILE A 43 -3.67 -3.62 -4.51
C ILE A 43 -4.04 -2.87 -5.78
N PHE A 44 -3.67 -3.39 -6.95
CA PHE A 44 -4.04 -2.80 -8.23
C PHE A 44 -5.54 -2.70 -8.42
N SER A 45 -6.29 -3.73 -8.03
CA SER A 45 -7.75 -3.72 -8.13
C SER A 45 -8.39 -2.83 -7.06
N HIS A 46 -7.86 -2.80 -5.84
CA HIS A 46 -8.42 -2.01 -4.74
C HIS A 46 -8.24 -0.50 -4.98
N TYR A 47 -7.07 -0.11 -5.47
CA TYR A 47 -6.74 1.27 -5.78
C TYR A 47 -6.86 1.61 -7.28
N GLU A 48 -7.63 0.82 -8.03
CA GLU A 48 -7.87 1.08 -9.45
C GLU A 48 -8.61 2.42 -9.61
N GLY A 49 -8.11 3.28 -10.50
CA GLY A 49 -8.71 4.59 -10.77
C GLY A 49 -8.36 5.68 -9.75
N ILE A 50 -7.55 5.37 -8.73
CA ILE A 50 -6.98 6.37 -7.82
C ILE A 50 -5.70 6.93 -8.44
N GLU A 51 -5.62 8.26 -8.45
CA GLU A 51 -4.40 8.98 -8.84
C GLU A 51 -3.61 9.33 -7.59
N PHE A 52 -2.42 8.76 -7.49
CA PHE A 52 -1.47 8.99 -6.42
C PHE A 52 -0.48 10.10 -6.78
N THR A 53 0.05 10.76 -5.76
CA THR A 53 1.13 11.74 -5.84
C THR A 53 2.27 11.32 -4.91
N GLU A 54 3.42 11.97 -4.98
CA GLU A 54 4.55 11.68 -4.08
C GLU A 54 4.21 11.99 -2.61
N ASP A 55 3.25 12.89 -2.36
CA ASP A 55 2.78 13.25 -1.01
C ASP A 55 1.92 12.15 -0.36
N ASP A 56 1.36 11.23 -1.17
CA ASP A 56 0.57 10.09 -0.69
C ASP A 56 1.44 8.98 -0.06
N PHE A 57 2.77 9.09 -0.14
CA PHE A 57 3.72 8.09 0.37
C PHE A 57 4.70 8.72 1.35
N PHE A 58 5.01 8.01 2.43
CA PHE A 58 6.00 8.44 3.41
C PHE A 58 7.42 8.48 2.83
N CYS A 59 7.72 7.65 1.82
CA CYS A 59 9.02 7.66 1.13
C CYS A 59 9.26 8.85 0.18
N GLY A 60 8.32 9.80 0.02
CA GLY A 60 8.50 11.01 -0.80
C GLY A 60 9.29 12.16 -0.13
N HIS A 61 9.73 11.97 1.12
CA HIS A 61 10.49 12.95 1.91
C HIS A 61 11.87 12.39 2.33
N ALA A 62 12.76 12.13 1.37
CA ALA A 62 14.21 11.99 1.62
C ALA A 62 15.04 12.23 0.35
#